data_AF-A0A3M2WSI4-F1
#
_entry.id   AF-A0A3M2WSI4-F1
#
_cell.length_a   1.000
_cell.length_b   1.000
_cell.length_c   1.000
_cell.angle_alpha   90.00
_cell.angle_beta   90.00
_cell.angle_gamma   90.00
#
_symmetry.space_group_name_H-M   'P 1'
#
loop_
_entity.id
_entity.type
_entity.pdbx_description
1 polymer ?
#
loop_
_entity_poly.entity_id
_entity_poly.type
_entity_poly.pdbx_seq_one_letter_code
_entity_poly.pdbx_strand_id
1 'polypeptide(L)' 'AEHSLDGVVCIAAALRRGVLDTQEAERYQRPAANLLAPWELSGLGQLHDAVQSADRLICFGGP' A
#
# COMPACT_ATOMS: atom_id res chain seq x y z
N ALA A 1 -0.51 -16.21 -3.76
CA ALA A 1 -1.49 -15.49 -4.61
C ALA A 1 -2.63 -16.42 -5.03
N GLU A 2 -3.24 -17.14 -4.09
CA GLU A 2 -4.26 -18.16 -4.41
C GLU A 2 -5.63 -17.55 -4.71
N HIS A 3 -5.86 -16.31 -4.24
CA HIS A 3 -7.15 -15.63 -4.32
C HIS A 3 -7.11 -14.31 -5.10
N SER A 4 -5.99 -14.02 -5.78
CA SER A 4 -5.81 -12.81 -6.60
C SER A 4 -6.29 -11.52 -5.92
N LEU A 5 -5.84 -11.30 -4.68
CA LEU A 5 -6.20 -10.12 -3.90
C LEU A 5 -5.28 -8.94 -4.23
N ASP A 6 -5.87 -7.75 -4.36
CA ASP A 6 -5.15 -6.50 -4.52
C ASP A 6 -4.57 -6.05 -3.17
N GLY A 7 -3.28 -6.32 -2.96
CA GLY A 7 -2.54 -6.01 -1.73
C GLY A 7 -2.01 -4.58 -1.73
N VAL A 8 -2.82 -3.61 -1.30
CA VAL A 8 -2.42 -2.19 -1.35
C VAL A 8 -1.90 -1.68 -0.01
N VAL A 9 -0.80 -0.91 -0.05
CA VAL A 9 -0.20 -0.21 1.09
C VAL A 9 -0.28 1.30 0.85
N CYS A 10 -0.77 2.06 1.85
CA CYS A 10 -0.84 3.52 1.74
C CYS A 10 0.57 4.14 1.60
N ILE A 11 0.85 4.79 0.46
CA ILE A 11 2.14 5.40 0.13
C ILE A 11 2.59 6.43 1.17
N ALA A 12 1.70 7.33 1.59
CA ALA A 12 2.04 8.35 2.59
C ALA A 12 2.41 7.74 3.95
N ALA A 13 1.78 6.62 4.32
CA ALA A 13 2.07 5.90 5.55
C ALA A 13 3.33 5.03 5.44
N ALA A 14 3.57 4.43 4.27
CA ALA A 14 4.73 3.61 3.94
C ALA A 14 6.02 4.43 3.96
N LEU A 15 6.06 5.53 3.22
CA LEU A 15 7.24 6.41 3.14
C LEU A 15 7.66 6.95 4.51
N ARG A 16 6.68 7.36 5.33
CA ARG A 16 6.94 7.84 6.72
C ARG A 16 7.57 6.76 7.60
N ARG A 17 7.39 5.48 7.28
CA ARG A 17 7.94 4.33 8.00
C ARG A 17 9.14 3.68 7.30
N GLY A 18 9.62 4.28 6.20
CA GLY A 18 10.74 3.73 5.44
C GLY A 18 10.38 2.45 4.67
N VAL A 19 9.11 2.30 4.28
CA VAL A 19 8.69 1.27 3.33
C VAL A 19 8.65 1.88 1.94
N LEU A 20 9.46 1.35 1.02
CA LEU A 20 9.62 1.86 -0.35
C LEU A 20 9.60 0.70 -1.35
N ASP A 21 8.97 0.93 -2.48
CA ASP A 21 9.22 0.16 -3.70
C ASP A 21 10.47 0.70 -4.42
N THR A 22 10.81 0.09 -5.56
CA THR A 22 11.97 0.50 -6.36
C THR A 22 11.85 1.94 -6.85
N GLN A 23 10.66 2.35 -7.31
CA GLN A 23 10.44 3.69 -7.85
C GLN A 23 10.67 4.76 -6.77
N GLU A 24 10.12 4.57 -5.57
CA GLU A 24 10.27 5.52 -4.49
C GLU A 24 11.66 5.47 -3.87
N ALA A 25 12.32 4.31 -3.85
CA ALA A 25 13.73 4.22 -3.47
C ALA A 25 14.62 5.06 -4.39
N GLU A 26 14.41 4.98 -5.71
CA GLU A 26 15.11 5.82 -6.69
C GLU A 26 14.78 7.31 -6.49
N ARG A 27 13.49 7.65 -6.41
CA ARG A 27 13.01 9.03 -6.25
C ARG A 27 13.59 9.72 -5.01
N TYR A 28 13.66 9.00 -3.90
CA TYR A 28 14.17 9.51 -2.62
C TYR A 28 15.64 9.18 -2.36
N GLN A 29 16.37 8.70 -3.37
CA GLN A 29 17.81 8.40 -3.31
C GLN A 29 18.15 7.47 -2.13
N ARG A 30 17.32 6.46 -1.92
CA ARG A 30 17.53 5.42 -0.91
C ARG A 30 18.31 4.25 -1.52
N PRO A 31 19.20 3.60 -0.76
CA PRO A 31 20.05 2.54 -1.28
C PRO A 31 19.28 1.24 -1.59
N ALA A 32 18.05 1.08 -1.11
CA ALA A 32 17.26 -0.12 -1.29
C ALA A 32 15.75 0.16 -1.22
N ALA A 33 15.00 -0.71 -1.90
CA ALA A 33 13.58 -0.93 -1.72
C ALA A 33 13.36 -2.13 -0.79
N ASN A 34 12.26 -2.12 -0.04
CA ASN A 34 11.90 -3.17 0.91
C ASN A 34 10.42 -3.57 0.86
N LEU A 35 9.64 -3.02 -0.06
CA LEU A 35 8.31 -3.52 -0.37
C LEU A 35 8.42 -4.81 -1.18
N LEU A 36 7.78 -5.87 -0.70
CA LEU A 36 7.79 -7.18 -1.33
C LEU A 36 6.52 -7.39 -2.16
N ALA A 37 6.65 -8.11 -3.27
CA ALA A 37 5.47 -8.60 -3.99
C ALA A 37 4.63 -9.54 -3.08
N PRO A 38 3.28 -9.55 -3.22
CA PRO A 38 2.49 -8.84 -4.23
C PRO A 38 1.96 -7.47 -3.76
N TRP A 39 2.63 -6.81 -2.81
CA TRP A 39 2.14 -5.54 -2.27
C TRP A 39 2.50 -4.36 -3.16
N GLU A 40 1.58 -3.41 -3.32
CA GLU A 40 1.76 -2.20 -4.13
C GLU A 40 1.51 -0.93 -3.32
N LEU A 41 2.29 0.12 -3.59
CA LEU A 41 2.05 1.44 -3.00
C LEU A 41 0.89 2.14 -3.71
N SER A 42 -0.04 2.69 -2.94
CA SER A 42 -1.08 3.54 -3.51
C SER A 42 -1.56 4.64 -2.58
N GLY A 43 -2.31 5.59 -3.15
CA GLY A 43 -2.92 6.69 -2.44
C GLY A 43 -4.14 6.28 -1.61
N LEU A 44 -4.57 7.18 -0.71
CA LEU A 44 -5.80 6.98 0.08
C LEU A 44 -7.05 6.83 -0.80
N GLY A 45 -7.02 7.34 -2.04
CA GLY A 45 -8.09 7.16 -3.03
C GLY A 45 -8.44 5.70 -3.30
N GLN A 46 -7.46 4.78 -3.31
CA GLN A 46 -7.76 3.35 -3.50
C GLN A 46 -8.60 2.76 -2.36
N LEU A 47 -8.38 3.20 -1.11
CA LEU A 47 -9.26 2.82 -0.01
C LEU A 47 -10.67 3.38 -0.22
N HIS A 48 -10.77 4.64 -0.66
CA HIS A 48 -12.06 5.26 -0.97
C HIS A 48 -12.81 4.47 -2.06
N ASP A 49 -12.16 4.16 -3.18
CA ASP A 49 -12.73 3.44 -4.30
C ASP A 49 -13.14 2.00 -3.91
N ALA A 50 -12.30 1.32 -3.12
CA ALA A 50 -12.61 -0.02 -2.59
C ALA A 50 -13.82 0.01 -1.65
N VAL A 51 -13.94 1.04 -0.80
CA VAL A 51 -15.08 1.20 0.11
C VAL A 51 -16.36 1.55 -0.65
N GLN A 52 -16.28 2.30 -1.75
CA GLN A 52 -17.44 2.59 -2.60
C GLN A 52 -17.94 1.34 -3.34
N SER A 53 -17.05 0.43 -3.72
CA SER A 53 -17.40 -0.79 -4.46
C SER A 53 -17.75 -1.99 -3.57
N ALA A 54 -17.34 -1.98 -2.31
CA ALA A 54 -17.60 -3.07 -1.37
C ALA A 54 -18.93 -2.91 -0.61
N ASP A 55 -19.60 -4.04 -0.36
CA ASP A 55 -20.77 -4.07 0.51
C ASP A 55 -20.42 -3.77 1.98
N ARG A 56 -19.20 -4.10 2.41
CA ARG A 56 -18.77 -4.06 3.82
C ARG A 56 -17.31 -3.63 3.93
N LEU A 57 -17.03 -2.83 4.96
CA LEU A 57 -15.68 -2.48 5.40
C LEU A 57 -15.39 -3.17 6.74
N ILE A 58 -14.31 -3.95 6.80
CA ILE A 58 -13.84 -4.59 8.04
C ILE A 58 -12.49 -3.97 8.41
N CYS A 59 -12.44 -3.27 9.54
CA CYS A 59 -11.22 -2.68 10.07
C CYS A 59 -10.65 -3.56 11.18
N PHE A 60 -9.40 -4.01 11.03
CA PHE A 60 -8.71 -4.85 12.02
C PHE A 60 -7.83 -4.06 12.99
N GLY A 61 -7.58 -2.78 12.73
CA GLY A 61 -6.82 -1.88 13.60
C GLY A 61 -7.70 -0.73 14.11
N GLY A 62 -7.36 -0.23 15.29
CA GLY A 62 -7.95 0.95 15.91
C GLY A 62 -8.18 0.81 17.42
N PRO A 63 -8.30 1.92 18.16
CA PRO A 63 -8.53 3.28 17.67
C PRO A 63 -7.32 3.98 17.05
#